data_AF-A0A662XUI2-F1
#
_entry.id   AF-A0A662XUI2-F1
#
_cell.length_a   1.000
_cell.length_b   1.000
_cell.length_c   1.000
_cell.angle_alpha   90.00
_cell.angle_beta   90.00
_cell.angle_gamma   90.00
#
_symmetry.space_group_name_H-M   'P 1'
#
loop_
_entity.id
_entity.type
_entity.pdbx_description
1 polymer ?
#
loop_
_entity_poly.entity_id
_entity_poly.type
_entity_poly.pdbx_seq_one_letter_code
_entity_poly.pdbx_strand_id
1 'polypeptide(L)'
;MLLPGHAERLVQSIHAQVLANERVYELTVEDPVPAFASVRNAPYLPCLCLRDLVDLKNCVQHEFFSLAPDASADASGNARGTAALTTANIHAVQQKLKITQKQVQTCYEARKLAFVDPKDEAQRKKFRLEVKKRLFRLHTEELDGMGSADRRKTFLEAEYQRVEAHYARLLAKIASN
;
A
#
# COMPACT_ATOMS: atom_id res chain seq x y z
N MET A 1 -10.97 12.77 22.71
CA MET A 1 -11.37 11.35 22.55
C MET A 1 -12.16 11.25 21.25
N LEU A 2 -11.52 10.88 20.13
CA LEU A 2 -12.22 10.73 18.84
C LEU A 2 -12.96 9.39 18.82
N LEU A 3 -14.28 9.45 18.62
CA LEU A 3 -15.17 8.28 18.52
C LEU A 3 -14.78 7.36 17.35
N PRO A 4 -15.07 6.04 17.41
CA PRO A 4 -14.79 5.10 16.33
C PRO A 4 -15.31 5.59 14.98
N GLY A 5 -14.49 5.48 13.93
CA GLY A 5 -14.84 5.87 12.55
C GLY A 5 -14.82 7.37 12.23
N HIS A 6 -14.74 8.27 13.22
CA HIS A 6 -14.71 9.71 12.94
C HIS A 6 -13.38 10.16 12.34
N ALA A 7 -12.27 9.58 12.79
CA ALA A 7 -10.95 9.86 12.23
C ALA A 7 -10.85 9.42 10.77
N GLU A 8 -11.40 8.25 10.42
CA GLU A 8 -11.45 7.78 9.04
C GLU A 8 -12.30 8.71 8.16
N ARG A 9 -13.52 9.07 8.61
CA ARG A 9 -14.37 10.02 7.90
C ARG A 9 -13.70 11.39 7.73
N LEU A 10 -12.97 11.86 8.73
CA LEU A 10 -12.23 13.11 8.64
C LEU A 10 -11.15 13.04 7.56
N VAL A 11 -10.31 11.99 7.57
CA VAL A 11 -9.28 11.79 6.54
C VAL A 11 -9.91 11.68 5.16
N GLN A 12 -11.03 10.97 5.02
CA GLN A 12 -11.76 10.85 3.76
C GLN A 12 -12.31 12.20 3.28
N SER A 13 -12.90 13.02 4.17
CA SER A 13 -13.39 14.36 3.85
C SER A 13 -12.27 15.31 3.44
N ILE A 14 -11.12 15.26 4.12
CA ILE A 14 -9.93 16.04 3.72
C ILE A 14 -9.49 15.62 2.32
N HIS A 15 -9.42 14.31 2.06
CA HIS A 15 -9.06 13.79 0.74
C HIS A 15 -10.04 14.28 -0.34
N ALA A 16 -11.36 14.25 -0.08
CA ALA A 16 -12.36 14.76 -1.01
C ALA A 16 -12.19 16.26 -1.33
N GLN A 17 -11.91 17.09 -0.31
CA GLN A 17 -11.63 18.51 -0.52
C GLN A 17 -10.35 18.76 -1.32
N VAL A 18 -9.29 18.00 -1.03
CA VAL A 18 -8.02 18.07 -1.76
C VAL A 18 -8.20 17.67 -3.23
N LEU A 19 -8.98 16.62 -3.50
CA LEU A 19 -9.29 16.20 -4.86
C LEU A 19 -10.04 17.28 -5.64
N ALA A 20 -10.98 17.98 -5.00
CA ALA A 20 -11.75 19.06 -5.62
C ALA A 20 -10.92 20.33 -5.91
N ASN A 21 -9.75 20.51 -5.28
CA ASN A 21 -8.94 21.72 -5.42
C ASN A 21 -7.79 21.54 -6.41
N GLU A 22 -7.93 22.05 -7.64
CA GLU A 22 -6.92 21.95 -8.70
C GLU A 22 -5.54 22.53 -8.34
N ARG A 23 -5.45 23.43 -7.36
CA ARG A 23 -4.17 24.02 -6.91
C ARG A 23 -3.35 23.08 -6.02
N VAL A 24 -3.94 22.00 -5.52
CA VAL A 24 -3.24 21.02 -4.69
C VAL A 24 -2.64 19.95 -5.58
N TYR A 25 -1.32 19.83 -5.54
CA TYR A 25 -0.55 18.83 -6.28
C TYR A 25 -0.53 17.47 -5.56
N GLU A 26 -0.19 17.47 -4.27
CA GLU A 26 -0.04 16.25 -3.48
C GLU A 26 -0.47 16.51 -2.03
N LEU A 27 -1.17 15.54 -1.44
CA LEU A 27 -1.41 15.49 -0.01
C LEU A 27 -0.22 14.77 0.65
N THR A 28 0.36 15.38 1.69
CA THR A 28 1.41 14.77 2.52
C THR A 28 1.04 14.88 4.00
N VAL A 29 1.76 14.17 4.86
CA VAL A 29 1.59 14.26 6.32
C VAL A 29 2.94 14.63 6.89
N GLU A 30 2.97 15.73 7.64
CA GLU A 30 4.14 16.16 8.41
C GLU A 30 4.31 15.22 9.60
N ASP A 31 5.52 14.66 9.75
CA ASP A 31 5.95 13.78 10.85
C ASP A 31 4.85 12.81 11.33
N PRO A 32 4.47 11.82 10.51
CA PRO A 32 3.37 10.91 10.84
C PRO A 32 3.68 10.18 12.14
N VAL A 33 3.02 10.58 13.23
CA VAL A 33 3.12 9.86 14.50
C VAL A 33 2.55 8.45 14.32
N PRO A 34 3.17 7.42 14.93
CA PRO A 34 2.63 6.06 14.91
C PRO A 34 1.17 5.97 15.41
N ALA A 35 0.67 6.99 16.13
CA ALA A 35 -0.66 7.07 16.74
C ALA A 35 -1.81 7.49 15.79
N PHE A 36 -1.58 7.83 14.52
CA PHE A 36 -2.64 7.94 13.48
C PHE A 36 -3.26 6.57 13.09
N ALA A 37 -3.14 5.59 13.98
CA ALA A 37 -3.23 4.16 13.70
C ALA A 37 -4.17 3.36 14.60
N SER A 38 -4.97 4.04 15.40
CA SER A 38 -5.87 3.39 16.36
C SER A 38 -7.31 3.39 15.87
N VAL A 39 -7.66 2.43 15.02
CA VAL A 39 -9.03 1.87 15.08
C VAL A 39 -8.96 0.76 16.13
N ARG A 40 -9.19 1.12 17.40
CA ARG A 40 -9.10 0.22 18.57
C ARG A 40 -9.88 -1.06 18.30
N ASN A 41 -9.17 -2.19 18.31
CA ASN A 41 -9.56 -3.50 18.86
C ASN A 41 -8.39 -4.50 18.71
N ALA A 42 -7.24 -4.25 19.38
CA ALA A 42 -6.28 -5.28 19.83
C ALA A 42 -4.97 -4.62 20.33
N PRO A 43 -4.51 -4.91 21.56
CA PRO A 43 -3.31 -4.30 22.16
C PRO A 43 -1.96 -4.78 21.59
N TYR A 44 -1.95 -5.65 20.58
CA TYR A 44 -0.70 -6.25 20.04
C TYR A 44 -0.58 -6.22 18.51
N LEU A 45 -1.42 -5.44 17.80
CA LEU A 45 -1.36 -5.37 16.34
C LEU A 45 -0.51 -4.19 15.85
N PRO A 46 0.35 -4.36 14.84
CA PRO A 46 1.01 -3.24 14.21
C PRO A 46 -0.05 -2.28 13.64
N CYS A 47 0.05 -1.05 14.09
CA CYS A 47 -0.68 0.15 13.69
C CYS A 47 -1.20 0.12 12.24
N LEU A 48 -2.52 0.12 12.03
CA LEU A 48 -3.12 0.29 10.71
C LEU A 48 -3.16 1.78 10.38
N CYS A 49 -2.32 2.22 9.44
CA CYS A 49 -2.33 3.59 8.95
C CYS A 49 -3.70 3.92 8.31
N LEU A 50 -4.49 4.81 8.95
CA LEU A 50 -5.80 5.24 8.44
C LEU A 50 -5.71 5.80 7.02
N ARG A 51 -4.59 6.46 6.72
CA ARG A 51 -4.31 7.03 5.41
C ARG A 51 -4.23 5.95 4.33
N ASP A 52 -3.43 4.90 4.56
CA ASP A 52 -3.29 3.80 3.60
C ASP A 52 -4.63 3.10 3.34
N LEU A 53 -5.49 3.01 4.36
CA LEU A 53 -6.85 2.46 4.20
C LEU A 53 -7.71 3.37 3.30
N VAL A 54 -7.68 4.68 3.52
CA VAL A 54 -8.42 5.65 2.69
C VAL A 54 -7.88 5.66 1.26
N ASP A 55 -6.56 5.67 1.08
CA ASP A 55 -5.92 5.62 -0.23
C ASP A 55 -6.33 4.36 -1.01
N LEU A 56 -6.34 3.20 -0.32
CA LEU A 56 -6.74 1.93 -0.91
C LEU A 56 -8.24 1.90 -1.25
N LYS A 57 -9.10 2.48 -0.40
CA LYS A 57 -10.53 2.66 -0.70
C LYS A 57 -10.74 3.54 -1.93
N ASN A 58 -10.02 4.65 -2.02
CA ASN A 58 -10.07 5.55 -3.18
C ASN A 58 -9.57 4.85 -4.45
N CYS A 59 -8.52 4.01 -4.35
CA CYS A 59 -8.07 3.18 -5.46
C CYS A 59 -9.18 2.25 -5.96
N VAL A 60 -9.86 1.55 -5.05
CA VAL A 60 -10.99 0.66 -5.40
C VAL A 60 -12.14 1.45 -6.03
N GLN A 61 -12.52 2.59 -5.45
CA GLN A 61 -13.60 3.45 -5.97
C GLN A 61 -13.33 3.99 -7.38
N HIS A 62 -12.06 4.23 -7.71
CA HIS A 62 -11.64 4.70 -9.04
C HIS A 62 -11.15 3.57 -9.97
N GLU A 63 -11.42 2.31 -9.60
CA GLU A 63 -11.07 1.11 -10.37
C GLU A 63 -9.56 0.90 -10.61
N PHE A 64 -8.70 1.56 -9.82
CA PHE A 64 -7.26 1.34 -9.86
C PHE A 64 -6.90 0.00 -9.21
N PHE A 65 -6.04 -0.77 -9.88
CA PHE A 65 -5.61 -2.11 -9.46
C PHE A 65 -6.80 -3.04 -9.15
N SER A 66 -7.89 -2.88 -9.90
CA SER A 66 -9.15 -3.62 -9.76
C SER A 66 -9.11 -5.00 -10.42
N LEU A 67 -8.19 -5.23 -11.36
CA LEU A 67 -8.05 -6.48 -12.11
C LEU A 67 -6.79 -7.23 -11.70
N ALA A 68 -6.85 -8.56 -11.82
CA ALA A 68 -5.70 -9.41 -11.59
C ALA A 68 -4.58 -9.09 -12.60
N PRO A 69 -3.30 -9.21 -12.20
CA PRO A 69 -2.17 -8.83 -13.06
C PRO A 69 -2.06 -9.61 -14.38
N ASP A 70 -2.68 -10.78 -14.45
CA ASP A 70 -2.78 -11.69 -15.59
C ASP A 70 -4.06 -11.48 -16.43
N ALA A 71 -5.11 -10.92 -15.83
CA ALA A 71 -6.39 -10.64 -16.49
C ALA A 71 -6.39 -9.39 -17.38
N SER A 72 -5.32 -8.59 -17.32
CA SER A 72 -5.19 -7.34 -18.06
C SER A 72 -3.96 -7.39 -18.96
N ALA A 73 -4.21 -7.43 -20.27
CA ALA A 73 -3.20 -7.20 -21.29
C ALA A 73 -2.78 -5.71 -21.38
N ASP A 74 -3.30 -4.85 -20.50
CA ASP A 74 -3.16 -3.40 -20.64
C ASP A 74 -1.73 -2.94 -20.31
N ALA A 75 -0.96 -2.84 -21.39
CA ALA A 75 0.06 -1.81 -21.58
C ALA A 75 -0.54 -0.39 -21.65
N SER A 76 -1.88 -0.24 -21.58
CA SER A 76 -2.64 0.98 -21.89
C SER A 76 -2.79 2.01 -20.75
N GLY A 77 -1.98 1.97 -19.69
CA GLY A 77 -1.79 3.14 -18.81
C GLY A 77 -2.91 3.51 -17.82
N ASN A 78 -4.00 2.75 -17.74
CA ASN A 78 -5.12 3.03 -16.81
C ASN A 78 -4.94 2.42 -15.40
N ALA A 79 -3.80 1.76 -15.14
CA ALA A 79 -3.45 1.12 -13.88
C ALA A 79 -4.47 0.11 -13.30
N ARG A 80 -5.33 -0.52 -14.13
CA ARG A 80 -6.39 -1.44 -13.68
C ARG A 80 -5.90 -2.85 -13.35
N GLY A 81 -5.09 -3.47 -14.20
CA GLY A 81 -4.48 -4.78 -13.94
C GLY A 81 -3.04 -4.81 -14.42
N THR A 82 -2.11 -4.50 -13.52
CA THR A 82 -0.71 -4.24 -13.90
C THR A 82 0.21 -5.32 -13.34
N ALA A 83 0.93 -6.02 -14.22
CA ALA A 83 1.95 -6.99 -13.83
C ALA A 83 3.13 -6.35 -13.08
N ALA A 84 3.48 -5.12 -13.46
CA ALA A 84 4.50 -4.29 -12.83
C ALA A 84 4.05 -2.83 -12.80
N LEU A 85 4.36 -2.15 -11.69
CA LEU A 85 4.01 -0.75 -11.51
C LEU A 85 4.93 0.14 -12.37
N THR A 86 4.40 0.67 -13.48
CA THR A 86 5.11 1.58 -14.39
C THR A 86 5.01 3.04 -13.95
N THR A 87 5.89 3.90 -14.44
CA THR A 87 5.83 5.35 -14.20
C THR A 87 4.51 5.97 -14.66
N ALA A 88 3.96 5.49 -15.80
CA ALA A 88 2.66 5.94 -16.29
C ALA A 88 1.52 5.58 -15.33
N ASN A 89 1.52 4.35 -14.80
CA ASN A 89 0.54 3.92 -13.79
C ASN A 89 0.64 4.76 -12.52
N ILE A 90 1.86 5.02 -12.04
CA ILE A 90 2.09 5.88 -10.89
C ILE A 90 1.50 7.26 -11.16
N HIS A 91 1.89 7.90 -12.26
CA HIS A 91 1.44 9.24 -12.59
C HIS A 91 -0.09 9.33 -12.74
N ALA A 92 -0.75 8.35 -13.37
CA ALA A 92 -2.20 8.30 -13.47
C ALA A 92 -2.88 8.28 -12.09
N VAL A 93 -2.37 7.48 -11.16
CA VAL A 93 -2.89 7.41 -9.79
C VAL A 93 -2.58 8.69 -9.01
N GLN A 94 -1.37 9.24 -9.15
CA GLN A 94 -0.98 10.49 -8.47
C GLN A 94 -1.81 11.67 -8.95
N GLN A 95 -2.04 11.81 -10.26
CA GLN A 95 -2.89 12.88 -10.79
C GLN A 95 -4.33 12.76 -10.32
N LYS A 96 -4.86 11.53 -10.27
CA LYS A 96 -6.25 11.30 -9.90
C LYS A 96 -6.50 11.37 -8.40
N LEU A 97 -5.57 10.86 -7.60
CA LEU A 97 -5.74 10.69 -6.14
C LEU A 97 -4.89 11.65 -5.32
N LYS A 98 -3.93 12.37 -5.90
CA LYS A 98 -3.03 13.31 -5.22
C LYS A 98 -2.27 12.70 -4.06
N ILE A 99 -1.83 11.45 -4.23
CA ILE A 99 -1.02 10.69 -3.27
C ILE A 99 0.41 10.53 -3.74
N THR A 100 1.33 10.28 -2.81
CA THR A 100 2.76 10.04 -3.08
C THR A 100 3.01 8.71 -3.78
N GLN A 101 4.14 8.61 -4.48
CA GLN A 101 4.59 7.36 -5.09
C GLN A 101 4.67 6.21 -4.08
N LYS A 102 5.09 6.48 -2.83
CA LYS A 102 5.13 5.47 -1.76
C LYS A 102 3.74 4.94 -1.45
N GLN A 103 2.74 5.81 -1.38
CA GLN A 103 1.34 5.42 -1.15
C GLN A 103 0.77 4.64 -2.33
N VAL A 104 1.07 5.04 -3.57
CA VAL A 104 0.68 4.26 -4.77
C VAL A 104 1.27 2.86 -4.72
N GLN A 105 2.56 2.72 -4.37
CA GLN A 105 3.22 1.42 -4.25
C GLN A 105 2.54 0.53 -3.19
N THR A 106 2.20 1.09 -2.03
CA THR A 106 1.47 0.37 -0.97
C THR A 106 0.11 -0.10 -1.46
N CYS A 107 -0.65 0.75 -2.16
CA CYS A 107 -1.94 0.38 -2.72
C CYS A 107 -1.82 -0.72 -3.78
N TYR A 108 -0.84 -0.59 -4.67
CA TYR A 108 -0.55 -1.59 -5.71
C TYR A 108 -0.24 -2.96 -5.11
N GLU A 109 0.70 -3.04 -4.16
CA GLU A 109 1.09 -4.31 -3.55
C GLU A 109 -0.02 -4.93 -2.72
N ALA A 110 -0.78 -4.12 -1.98
CA ALA A 110 -1.94 -4.60 -1.22
C ALA A 110 -3.01 -5.17 -2.17
N ARG A 111 -3.34 -4.48 -3.26
CA ARG A 111 -4.30 -4.99 -4.27
C ARG A 111 -3.78 -6.23 -4.97
N LYS A 112 -2.48 -6.28 -5.29
CA LYS A 112 -1.84 -7.45 -5.90
C LYS A 112 -1.89 -8.67 -4.98
N LEU A 113 -1.67 -8.50 -3.67
CA LEU A 113 -1.81 -9.56 -2.68
C LEU A 113 -3.23 -10.16 -2.67
N ALA A 114 -4.26 -9.36 -2.92
CA ALA A 114 -5.65 -9.85 -2.99
C ALA A 114 -5.90 -10.85 -4.15
N PHE A 115 -5.05 -10.85 -5.17
CA PHE A 115 -5.12 -11.77 -6.31
C PHE A 115 -4.17 -12.97 -6.18
N VAL A 116 -3.37 -13.05 -5.12
CA VAL A 116 -2.50 -14.20 -4.86
C VAL A 116 -3.32 -15.30 -4.20
N ASP A 117 -3.43 -16.45 -4.83
CA ASP A 117 -4.08 -17.62 -4.21
C ASP A 117 -3.25 -18.11 -3.01
N PRO A 118 -3.82 -18.14 -1.79
CA PRO A 118 -3.13 -18.66 -0.61
C PRO A 118 -2.65 -20.12 -0.74
N LYS A 119 -3.29 -20.91 -1.61
CA LYS A 119 -2.98 -22.32 -1.87
C LYS A 119 -1.93 -22.51 -2.97
N ASP A 120 -1.68 -21.48 -3.78
CA ASP A 120 -0.67 -21.51 -4.83
C ASP A 120 0.68 -21.03 -4.30
N GLU A 121 1.56 -21.98 -3.99
CA GLU A 121 2.92 -21.68 -3.52
C GLU A 121 3.75 -20.90 -4.54
N ALA A 122 3.53 -21.11 -5.84
CA ALA A 122 4.29 -20.43 -6.88
C ALA A 122 3.93 -18.94 -6.94
N GLN A 123 2.63 -18.61 -6.86
CA GLN A 123 2.18 -17.22 -6.79
C GLN A 123 2.66 -16.51 -5.53
N ARG A 124 2.56 -17.17 -4.37
CA ARG A 124 3.04 -16.61 -3.09
C ARG A 124 4.54 -16.36 -3.12
N LYS A 125 5.32 -17.31 -3.64
CA LYS A 125 6.77 -17.15 -3.79
C LYS A 125 7.11 -16.01 -4.74
N LYS A 126 6.40 -15.88 -5.87
CA LYS A 126 6.58 -14.81 -6.84
C LYS A 126 6.32 -13.44 -6.21
N PHE A 127 5.18 -13.27 -5.52
CA PHE A 127 4.83 -12.05 -4.81
C PHE A 127 5.88 -11.70 -3.75
N ARG A 128 6.25 -12.66 -2.90
CA ARG A 128 7.27 -12.46 -1.86
C ARG A 128 8.59 -11.98 -2.41
N LEU A 129 9.07 -12.60 -3.49
CA LEU A 129 10.35 -12.21 -4.11
C LEU A 129 10.29 -10.82 -4.73
N GLU A 130 9.15 -10.43 -5.30
CA GLU A 130 8.96 -9.09 -5.86
C GLU A 130 9.01 -8.01 -4.77
N VAL A 131 8.25 -8.17 -3.69
CA VAL A 131 8.24 -7.24 -2.56
C VAL A 131 9.63 -7.17 -1.92
N LYS A 132 10.29 -8.31 -1.71
CA LYS A 132 11.66 -8.34 -1.16
C LYS A 132 12.68 -7.64 -2.05
N LYS A 133 12.58 -7.74 -3.38
CA LYS A 133 13.45 -7.00 -4.30
C LYS A 133 13.26 -5.48 -4.15
N ARG A 134 12.02 -5.01 -3.97
CA ARG A 134 11.75 -3.60 -3.66
C ARG A 134 12.34 -3.20 -2.32
N LEU A 135 12.11 -3.98 -1.26
CA LEU A 135 12.64 -3.71 0.08
C LEU A 135 14.17 -3.69 0.08
N PHE A 136 14.82 -4.60 -0.65
CA PHE A 136 16.27 -4.58 -0.82
C PHE A 136 16.75 -3.24 -1.38
N ARG A 137 16.12 -2.74 -2.44
CA ARG A 137 16.48 -1.43 -3.02
C ARG A 137 16.22 -0.28 -2.05
N LEU A 138 15.12 -0.33 -1.31
CA LEU A 138 14.75 0.70 -0.34
C LEU A 138 15.74 0.79 0.83
N HIS A 139 16.24 -0.35 1.29
CA HIS A 139 17.13 -0.45 2.45
C HIS A 139 18.60 -0.70 2.06
N THR A 140 19.02 -0.34 0.85
CA THR A 140 20.37 -0.65 0.34
C THR A 140 21.47 -0.17 1.29
N GLU A 141 21.38 1.07 1.78
CA GLU A 141 22.35 1.67 2.70
C GLU A 141 22.42 0.93 4.05
N GLU A 142 21.27 0.61 4.64
CA GLU A 142 21.20 -0.15 5.90
C GLU A 142 21.76 -1.57 5.72
N LEU A 143 21.44 -2.22 4.60
CA LEU A 143 21.88 -3.57 4.27
C LEU A 143 23.40 -3.64 4.06
N ASP A 144 23.99 -2.66 3.39
CA ASP A 144 25.44 -2.59 3.18
C ASP A 144 26.20 -2.44 4.51
N GLY A 145 25.60 -1.76 5.50
CA GLY A 145 26.12 -1.66 6.86
C GLY A 145 26.01 -2.94 7.70
N MET A 146 25.17 -3.92 7.34
CA MET A 146 24.88 -5.10 8.18
C MET A 146 25.99 -6.16 8.21
N GLY A 147 27.03 -6.04 7.38
CA GLY A 147 28.29 -6.82 7.45
C GLY A 147 28.20 -8.34 7.20
N SER A 148 27.01 -8.93 7.19
CA SER A 148 26.78 -10.36 6.95
C SER A 148 25.57 -10.59 6.05
N ALA A 149 25.68 -11.58 5.16
CA ALA A 149 24.58 -12.00 4.28
C ALA A 149 23.37 -12.53 5.06
N ASP A 150 23.58 -13.24 6.18
CA ASP A 150 22.48 -13.81 6.95
C ASP A 150 21.72 -12.74 7.74
N ARG A 151 22.41 -11.71 8.25
CA ARG A 151 21.75 -10.55 8.88
C ARG A 151 20.86 -9.81 7.89
N ARG A 152 21.36 -9.57 6.67
CA ARG A 152 20.58 -8.97 5.57
C ARG A 152 19.33 -9.78 5.24
N LYS A 153 19.45 -11.11 5.14
CA LYS A 153 18.30 -12.00 4.88
C LYS A 153 17.26 -11.94 6.00
N THR A 154 17.69 -12.00 7.26
CA THR A 154 16.81 -11.93 8.42
C THR A 154 16.08 -10.59 8.49
N PHE A 155 16.78 -9.48 8.24
CA PHE A 155 16.17 -8.15 8.17
C PHE A 155 15.10 -8.06 7.07
N LEU A 156 15.43 -8.48 5.85
CA LEU A 156 14.49 -8.46 4.73
C LEU A 156 13.29 -9.39 4.93
N GLU A 157 13.46 -10.51 5.62
CA GLU A 157 12.34 -11.36 6.00
C GLU A 157 11.44 -10.65 7.03
N ALA A 158 12.01 -10.06 8.08
CA ALA A 158 11.25 -9.33 9.09
C ALA A 158 10.46 -8.16 8.47
N GLU A 159 11.10 -7.37 7.60
CA GLU A 159 10.45 -6.26 6.90
C GLU A 159 9.36 -6.75 5.94
N TYR A 160 9.60 -7.86 5.23
CA TYR A 160 8.57 -8.48 4.39
C TYR A 160 7.36 -8.90 5.22
N GLN A 161 7.55 -9.61 6.33
CA GLN A 161 6.46 -10.06 7.21
C GLN A 161 5.66 -8.87 7.76
N ARG A 162 6.36 -7.79 8.16
CA ARG A 162 5.71 -6.56 8.63
C ARG A 162 4.80 -5.94 7.57
N VAL A 163 5.30 -5.86 6.34
CA VAL A 163 4.62 -5.25 5.19
C VAL A 163 3.47 -6.13 4.70
N GLU A 164 3.67 -7.44 4.57
CA GLU A 164 2.62 -8.40 4.19
C GLU A 164 1.47 -8.39 5.21
N ALA A 165 1.79 -8.40 6.50
CA ALA A 165 0.78 -8.30 7.56
C ALA A 165 0.00 -6.99 7.48
N HIS A 166 0.65 -5.88 7.10
CA HIS A 166 -0.03 -4.60 6.86
C HIS A 166 -0.99 -4.66 5.69
N TYR A 167 -0.57 -5.23 4.57
CA TYR A 167 -1.44 -5.43 3.40
C TYR A 167 -2.65 -6.32 3.71
N ALA A 168 -2.44 -7.42 4.42
CA ALA A 168 -3.52 -8.30 4.85
C ALA A 168 -4.56 -7.56 5.73
N ARG A 169 -4.10 -6.70 6.65
CA ARG A 169 -5.01 -5.88 7.49
C ARG A 169 -5.80 -4.88 6.67
N LEU A 170 -5.17 -4.21 5.70
CA LEU A 170 -5.85 -3.27 4.80
C LEU A 170 -6.95 -3.98 3.99
N LEU A 171 -6.63 -5.15 3.41
CA LEU A 171 -7.59 -5.95 2.64
C LEU A 171 -8.77 -6.44 3.50
N ALA A 172 -8.51 -6.93 4.72
CA ALA A 172 -9.56 -7.38 5.63
C ALA A 172 -10.55 -6.26 5.95
N LYS A 173 -10.08 -5.02 6.09
CA LYS A 173 -10.92 -3.85 6.35
C LYS A 173 -11.75 -3.41 5.15
N ILE A 174 -11.25 -3.60 3.93
CA ILE A 174 -12.01 -3.32 2.71
C ILE A 174 -13.08 -4.39 2.46
N ALA A 175 -12.79 -5.66 2.76
CA ALA A 175 -13.76 -6.75 2.60
C ALA A 175 -14.91 -6.72 3.63
N SER A 176 -14.71 -6.03 4.75
CA SER A 176 -15.69 -5.95 5.85
C SER A 176 -16.67 -4.77 5.72
N ASN A 177 -16.62 -4.02 4.62
CA ASN A 177 -17.36 -2.78 4.37
C ASN A 177 -18.18 -2.91 3.09
#